data_AF-A0AAD7IUB5-F1
#
_entry.id   AF-A0AAD7IUB5-F1
#
_cell.length_a   1.000
_cell.length_b   1.000
_cell.length_c   1.000
_cell.angle_alpha   90.00
_cell.angle_beta   90.00
_cell.angle_gamma   90.00
#
_symmetry.space_group_name_H-M   'P 1'
#
loop_
_entity.id
_entity.type
_entity.pdbx_description
1 polymer ?
#
loop_
_entity_poly.entity_id
_entity_poly.type
_entity_poly.pdbx_seq_one_letter_code
_entity_poly.pdbx_strand_id
1 'polypeptide(L)'
;MFSSLLALVAIVPAFVNAQAAIYAQCGGIGWTGATTCVSGASCQVLNSYYSQCLPGTATTTVGTTTVGTTTVGTTTTTTTVGTTTKTTGTSSAPTGSQTPAAGNPFTGFNVFVPPFYASEVTAAAANITDPTTKAAALEVLNIPTFTWFDQVAKVPDLGTYLAAASAQGKSSGTPSLFQMVVYDLPDRDCAAAASNGEFTIADNGQANYFNYIDQIVAQITPFPDVRVVAVIEPDSLANLVTNLNVAECAAAQTTYLACVTYAIQQLNTLGNVYSYLDAGHAGWLGWPANLQPAANLFTSLYKSAGSPSFVRGLATNVANYNALVAASPDPITAGNPNYDELLYIEALSPLLTGFPAHFIVDQGRSGVQNIRNAWGDWCNVKGAGFGTRPTSNTGYTAIDAIVWVKPGGECDGTSNSSAPRYDYHCSLSDADQPSPQAGTWFQEYFTTLVTAANPPL
;
A
#
# COMPACT_ATOMS: atom_id res chain seq x y z
N MET A 1 69.87 -27.34 19.39
CA MET A 1 69.40 -28.38 20.34
C MET A 1 68.34 -27.70 21.20
N PHE A 2 67.04 -27.99 21.23
CA PHE A 2 66.23 -29.14 20.83
C PHE A 2 64.92 -28.64 20.20
N SER A 3 64.41 -29.41 19.24
CA SER A 3 63.07 -29.33 18.64
C SER A 3 61.96 -29.61 19.66
N SER A 4 60.77 -29.03 19.46
CA SER A 4 59.51 -29.78 19.60
C SER A 4 58.38 -29.11 18.81
N LEU A 5 57.86 -29.91 17.89
CA LEU A 5 56.80 -29.68 16.93
C LEU A 5 55.46 -30.03 17.60
N LEU A 6 54.48 -29.13 17.63
CA LEU A 6 53.09 -29.49 17.94
C LEU A 6 52.22 -29.19 16.72
N ALA A 7 51.81 -30.25 16.04
CA ALA A 7 50.83 -30.22 14.96
C ALA A 7 49.42 -30.19 15.57
N LEU A 8 48.68 -29.10 15.30
CA LEU A 8 47.26 -29.00 15.64
C LEU A 8 46.45 -29.54 14.45
N VAL A 9 45.83 -30.71 14.62
CA VAL A 9 44.89 -31.29 13.65
C VAL A 9 43.58 -30.51 13.74
N ALA A 10 43.29 -29.73 12.70
CA ALA A 10 41.98 -29.09 12.53
C ALA A 10 40.95 -30.13 12.08
N ILE A 11 40.01 -30.45 12.96
CA ILE A 11 38.82 -31.24 12.63
C ILE A 11 37.85 -30.31 11.91
N VAL A 12 37.70 -30.46 10.61
CA VAL A 12 36.66 -29.80 9.82
C VAL A 12 35.35 -30.56 10.04
N PRO A 13 34.29 -29.96 10.61
CA PRO A 13 32.98 -30.61 10.63
C PRO A 13 32.48 -30.70 9.18
N ALA A 14 32.29 -31.93 8.70
CA ALA A 14 31.51 -32.16 7.49
C ALA A 14 30.05 -31.79 7.79
N PHE A 15 29.62 -30.62 7.31
CA PHE A 15 28.21 -30.25 7.32
C PHE A 15 27.45 -31.20 6.38
N VAL A 16 26.80 -32.20 6.95
CA VAL A 16 25.76 -32.97 6.25
C VAL A 16 24.56 -32.04 6.16
N ASN A 17 24.42 -31.30 5.05
CA ASN A 17 23.23 -30.52 4.78
C ASN A 17 22.05 -31.48 4.60
N ALA A 18 21.19 -31.57 5.61
CA ALA A 18 19.93 -32.30 5.55
C ALA A 18 19.08 -31.77 4.38
N GLN A 19 18.26 -32.62 3.76
CA GLN A 19 17.36 -32.20 2.69
C GLN A 19 16.38 -31.12 3.21
N ALA A 20 16.13 -30.09 2.41
CA ALA A 20 15.15 -29.05 2.68
C ALA A 20 13.74 -29.65 2.67
N ALA A 21 12.96 -29.38 3.73
CA ALA A 21 11.56 -29.76 3.80
C ALA A 21 10.75 -29.10 2.68
N ILE A 22 9.56 -29.62 2.41
CA ILE A 22 8.64 -28.98 1.47
C ILE A 22 8.36 -27.54 1.93
N TYR A 23 8.38 -26.59 0.99
CA TYR A 23 8.33 -25.13 1.19
C TYR A 23 9.54 -24.48 1.86
N ALA A 24 10.58 -25.23 2.23
CA ALA A 24 11.82 -24.62 2.74
C ALA A 24 12.70 -24.07 1.61
N GLN A 25 13.56 -23.09 1.94
CA GLN A 25 14.56 -22.57 1.01
C GLN A 25 15.57 -23.66 0.65
N CYS A 26 15.84 -23.79 -0.64
CA CYS A 26 16.74 -24.78 -1.22
C CYS A 26 17.82 -24.17 -2.13
N GLY A 27 17.92 -22.84 -2.18
CA GLY A 27 18.88 -22.15 -3.05
C GLY A 27 18.72 -20.63 -3.03
N GLY A 28 19.61 -19.96 -3.75
CA GLY A 28 19.70 -18.51 -3.83
C GLY A 28 21.13 -18.00 -3.63
N ILE A 29 21.46 -16.82 -4.19
CA ILE A 29 22.73 -16.14 -3.95
C ILE A 29 22.89 -15.91 -2.44
N GLY A 30 23.99 -16.40 -1.87
CA GLY A 30 24.31 -16.28 -0.44
C GLY A 30 23.73 -17.39 0.44
N TRP A 31 22.91 -18.31 -0.10
CA TRP A 31 22.38 -19.44 0.65
C TRP A 31 23.47 -20.49 0.93
N THR A 32 23.68 -20.81 2.21
CA THR A 32 24.66 -21.81 2.68
C THR A 32 24.02 -23.09 3.22
N GLY A 33 22.67 -23.15 3.24
CA GLY A 33 21.91 -24.29 3.77
C GLY A 33 21.69 -25.41 2.75
N ALA A 34 20.62 -26.18 2.98
CA ALA A 34 20.24 -27.32 2.15
C ALA A 34 20.00 -26.93 0.69
N THR A 35 20.60 -27.65 -0.27
CA THR A 35 20.42 -27.40 -1.72
C THR A 35 19.59 -28.45 -2.44
N THR A 36 19.10 -29.44 -1.70
CA THR A 36 18.28 -30.55 -2.22
C THR A 36 17.01 -30.67 -1.39
N CYS A 37 15.88 -30.97 -2.04
CA CYS A 37 14.58 -31.12 -1.39
C CYS A 37 14.35 -32.55 -0.93
N VAL A 38 13.46 -32.71 0.05
CA VAL A 38 12.90 -34.02 0.43
C VAL A 38 12.21 -34.68 -0.77
N SER A 39 12.13 -36.02 -0.74
CA SER A 39 11.49 -36.81 -1.79
C SER A 39 10.06 -36.33 -2.09
N GLY A 40 9.73 -36.18 -3.37
CA GLY A 40 8.42 -35.66 -3.83
C GLY A 40 8.37 -34.14 -4.05
N ALA A 41 9.44 -33.41 -3.69
CA ALA A 41 9.59 -31.98 -3.96
C ALA A 41 10.81 -31.70 -4.85
N SER A 42 10.78 -30.60 -5.59
CA SER A 42 11.86 -30.11 -6.44
C SER A 42 12.22 -28.67 -6.06
N CYS A 43 13.51 -28.35 -6.13
CA CYS A 43 13.98 -27.01 -5.82
C CYS A 43 13.70 -26.09 -7.00
N GLN A 44 12.72 -25.21 -6.87
CA GLN A 44 12.35 -24.27 -7.91
C GLN A 44 12.95 -22.89 -7.63
N VAL A 45 13.62 -22.32 -8.62
CA VAL A 45 14.18 -20.97 -8.53
C VAL A 45 13.02 -19.98 -8.62
N LEU A 46 12.79 -19.22 -7.55
CA LEU A 46 11.78 -18.14 -7.56
C LEU A 46 12.43 -16.82 -7.98
N ASN A 47 13.65 -16.56 -7.51
CA ASN A 47 14.48 -15.45 -7.97
C ASN A 47 15.97 -15.74 -7.70
N SER A 48 16.85 -14.78 -8.03
CA SER A 48 18.31 -14.94 -7.89
C SER A 48 18.77 -15.17 -6.44
N TYR A 49 18.04 -14.72 -5.44
CA TYR A 49 18.38 -14.83 -4.01
C TYR A 49 17.59 -15.92 -3.29
N TYR A 50 16.59 -16.54 -3.93
CA TYR A 50 15.70 -17.48 -3.27
C TYR A 50 15.16 -18.56 -4.22
N SER A 51 15.40 -19.82 -3.86
CA SER A 51 14.78 -21.01 -4.44
C SER A 51 14.03 -21.78 -3.36
N GLN A 52 12.89 -22.38 -3.68
CA GLN A 52 12.03 -23.07 -2.71
C GLN A 52 11.71 -24.51 -3.13
N CYS A 53 11.62 -25.42 -2.16
CA CYS A 53 11.15 -26.77 -2.40
C CYS A 53 9.64 -26.80 -2.64
N LEU A 54 9.20 -27.11 -3.87
CA LEU A 54 7.78 -27.21 -4.21
C LEU A 54 7.41 -28.64 -4.63
N PRO A 55 6.21 -29.14 -4.25
CA PRO A 55 5.73 -30.44 -4.71
C PRO A 55 5.60 -30.48 -6.24
N GLY A 56 6.16 -31.51 -6.88
CA GLY A 56 6.08 -31.66 -8.34
C GLY A 56 6.78 -32.92 -8.83
N THR A 57 6.11 -33.66 -9.71
CA THR A 57 6.65 -34.84 -10.40
C THR A 57 7.82 -34.45 -11.30
N ALA A 58 9.01 -34.94 -10.99
CA ALA A 58 10.22 -34.69 -11.79
C ALA A 58 10.05 -35.17 -13.24
N THR A 59 9.91 -34.24 -14.18
CA THR A 59 10.18 -34.50 -15.61
C THR A 59 11.65 -34.20 -15.89
N THR A 60 12.43 -35.28 -16.03
CA THR A 60 13.81 -35.28 -16.53
C THR A 60 13.87 -34.66 -17.93
N THR A 61 14.52 -33.50 -18.08
CA THR A 61 14.86 -32.94 -19.40
C THR A 61 16.34 -33.20 -19.66
N VAL A 62 16.61 -34.12 -20.58
CA VAL A 62 17.96 -34.40 -21.09
C VAL A 62 18.34 -33.31 -22.08
N GLY A 63 19.43 -32.60 -21.79
CA GLY A 63 20.01 -31.61 -22.69
C GLY A 63 20.58 -32.26 -23.96
N THR A 64 20.32 -31.64 -25.10
CA THR A 64 21.04 -31.93 -26.35
C THR A 64 21.52 -30.63 -26.98
N THR A 65 22.86 -30.52 -27.03
CA THR A 65 23.66 -29.61 -27.83
C THR A 65 23.52 -29.94 -29.31
N THR A 66 23.41 -28.95 -30.20
CA THR A 66 24.01 -29.05 -31.54
C THR A 66 24.40 -27.70 -32.12
N VAL A 67 25.59 -27.73 -32.71
CA VAL A 67 26.40 -26.73 -33.39
C VAL A 67 25.74 -26.23 -34.68
N GLY A 68 26.02 -24.97 -35.05
CA GLY A 68 25.43 -24.29 -36.20
C GLY A 68 26.03 -24.58 -37.56
N THR A 69 25.51 -23.89 -38.59
CA THR A 69 26.22 -23.58 -39.83
C THR A 69 25.57 -22.39 -40.55
N THR A 70 26.44 -21.57 -41.11
CA THR A 70 26.25 -20.40 -41.99
C THR A 70 25.71 -20.76 -43.37
N THR A 71 24.88 -19.89 -43.99
CA THR A 71 25.00 -19.55 -45.43
C THR A 71 24.23 -18.27 -45.83
N VAL A 72 25.01 -17.27 -46.24
CA VAL A 72 24.88 -16.35 -47.41
C VAL A 72 23.50 -16.00 -47.97
N GLY A 73 23.23 -14.69 -48.06
CA GLY A 73 22.08 -14.11 -48.74
C GLY A 73 22.26 -13.90 -50.26
N THR A 74 21.15 -13.73 -50.96
CA THR A 74 21.06 -13.05 -52.27
C THR A 74 19.65 -12.49 -52.50
N THR A 75 19.56 -11.17 -52.46
CA THR A 75 18.84 -10.16 -53.27
C THR A 75 17.69 -10.59 -54.24
N THR A 76 16.47 -10.15 -53.88
CA THR A 76 15.51 -9.27 -54.61
C THR A 76 14.62 -9.74 -55.77
N THR A 77 13.32 -9.40 -55.56
CA THR A 77 12.21 -9.08 -56.51
C THR A 77 11.62 -10.19 -57.36
N THR A 78 10.31 -10.46 -57.19
CA THR A 78 9.27 -9.95 -58.12
C THR A 78 7.82 -10.22 -57.66
N THR A 79 7.00 -9.18 -57.82
CA THR A 79 5.58 -9.13 -58.19
C THR A 79 4.49 -9.81 -57.34
N THR A 80 3.70 -8.93 -56.71
CA THR A 80 2.38 -9.11 -56.13
C THR A 80 1.34 -9.51 -57.19
N VAL A 81 0.67 -10.65 -57.02
CA VAL A 81 -0.59 -10.96 -57.69
C VAL A 81 -1.63 -11.24 -56.59
N GLY A 82 -2.62 -10.36 -56.52
CA GLY A 82 -3.76 -10.50 -55.63
C GLY A 82 -4.68 -11.62 -56.10
N THR A 83 -5.13 -12.46 -55.18
CA THR A 83 -6.30 -13.31 -55.40
C THR A 83 -7.06 -13.44 -54.08
N THR A 84 -8.30 -13.00 -54.14
CA THR A 84 -9.34 -13.05 -53.10
C THR A 84 -9.67 -14.48 -52.70
N THR A 85 -9.59 -14.79 -51.40
CA THR A 85 -10.19 -16.01 -50.85
C THR A 85 -10.97 -15.71 -49.58
N LYS A 86 -12.24 -16.07 -49.66
CA LYS A 86 -13.32 -16.07 -48.68
C LYS A 86 -12.95 -16.89 -47.44
N THR A 87 -13.07 -16.32 -46.25
CA THR A 87 -12.92 -17.03 -44.95
C THR A 87 -14.25 -17.13 -44.22
N THR A 88 -14.60 -18.36 -43.87
CA THR A 88 -15.69 -18.80 -42.98
C THR A 88 -15.14 -19.16 -41.60
N GLY A 89 -15.91 -18.90 -40.54
CA GLY A 89 -15.70 -19.36 -39.16
C GLY A 89 -14.65 -18.54 -38.40
N THR A 90 -14.75 -18.25 -37.10
CA THR A 90 -15.35 -19.04 -36.01
C THR A 90 -15.54 -18.08 -34.82
N SER A 91 -16.62 -18.25 -34.06
CA SER A 91 -16.88 -17.53 -32.80
C SER A 91 -15.84 -17.89 -31.75
N SER A 92 -14.99 -16.93 -31.37
CA SER A 92 -14.16 -16.99 -30.17
C SER A 92 -14.95 -16.45 -28.98
N ALA A 93 -15.00 -17.25 -27.90
CA ALA A 93 -15.47 -16.86 -26.58
C ALA A 93 -14.68 -15.65 -26.06
N PRO A 94 -15.27 -14.77 -25.22
CA PRO A 94 -14.57 -13.62 -24.70
C PRO A 94 -13.51 -14.09 -23.70
N THR A 95 -12.26 -14.05 -24.12
CA THR A 95 -11.10 -14.04 -23.23
C THR A 95 -11.21 -12.82 -22.33
N GLY A 96 -10.97 -13.02 -21.02
CA GLY A 96 -11.01 -11.98 -20.00
C GLY A 96 -10.29 -10.72 -20.44
N SER A 97 -10.95 -9.58 -20.22
CA SER A 97 -10.43 -8.25 -20.47
C SER A 97 -9.14 -8.05 -19.67
N GLN A 98 -7.99 -8.27 -20.30
CA GLN A 98 -6.75 -7.66 -19.83
C GLN A 98 -6.97 -6.15 -19.93
N THR A 99 -7.15 -5.49 -18.79
CA THR A 99 -7.24 -4.04 -18.72
C THR A 99 -5.96 -3.47 -19.34
N PRO A 100 -6.05 -2.63 -20.39
CA PRO A 100 -4.87 -2.00 -20.96
C PRO A 100 -4.11 -1.20 -19.91
N ALA A 101 -2.80 -1.06 -20.08
CA ALA A 101 -2.00 -0.13 -19.29
C ALA A 101 -2.59 1.30 -19.34
N ALA A 102 -2.61 1.95 -18.17
CA ALA A 102 -2.72 3.39 -17.87
C ALA A 102 -4.06 4.13 -18.14
N GLY A 103 -5.16 3.66 -17.54
CA GLY A 103 -6.34 4.51 -17.24
C GLY A 103 -6.49 4.73 -15.73
N ASN A 104 -7.18 5.80 -15.33
CA ASN A 104 -7.51 6.05 -13.91
C ASN A 104 -8.30 4.85 -13.32
N PRO A 105 -7.83 4.21 -12.23
CA PRO A 105 -8.43 2.98 -11.72
C PRO A 105 -9.87 3.15 -11.22
N PHE A 106 -10.31 4.36 -10.91
CA PHE A 106 -11.67 4.64 -10.43
C PHE A 106 -12.69 4.79 -11.55
N THR A 107 -12.25 4.98 -12.80
CA THR A 107 -13.17 5.22 -13.92
C THR A 107 -13.93 3.95 -14.32
N GLY A 108 -15.26 4.01 -14.31
CA GLY A 108 -16.14 2.92 -14.75
C GLY A 108 -16.41 1.84 -13.70
N PHE A 109 -16.10 2.11 -12.42
CA PHE A 109 -16.32 1.18 -11.32
C PHE A 109 -17.23 1.79 -10.26
N ASN A 110 -18.04 0.95 -9.61
CA ASN A 110 -18.75 1.32 -8.39
C ASN A 110 -17.82 1.07 -7.21
N VAL A 111 -17.49 2.12 -6.45
CA VAL A 111 -16.67 1.97 -5.25
C VAL A 111 -17.50 1.25 -4.17
N PHE A 112 -16.96 0.16 -3.64
CA PHE A 112 -17.58 -0.64 -2.61
C PHE A 112 -17.47 0.09 -1.26
N VAL A 113 -18.59 0.19 -0.53
CA VAL A 113 -18.61 0.74 0.82
C VAL A 113 -18.43 -0.42 1.82
N PRO A 114 -17.37 -0.41 2.64
CA PRO A 114 -17.06 -1.53 3.51
C PRO A 114 -18.09 -1.69 4.66
N PRO A 115 -18.56 -2.92 4.95
CA PRO A 115 -19.52 -3.18 6.02
C PRO A 115 -19.06 -2.79 7.42
N PHE A 116 -17.75 -2.85 7.71
CA PHE A 116 -17.21 -2.57 9.03
C PHE A 116 -17.48 -1.13 9.47
N TYR A 117 -17.02 -0.15 8.68
CA TYR A 117 -17.24 1.26 8.98
C TYR A 117 -18.73 1.63 8.96
N ALA A 118 -19.51 1.02 8.06
CA ALA A 118 -20.96 1.18 8.07
C ALA A 118 -21.62 0.70 9.39
N SER A 119 -21.08 -0.37 10.00
CA SER A 119 -21.57 -0.86 11.30
C SER A 119 -21.24 0.10 12.44
N GLU A 120 -20.05 0.72 12.43
CA GLU A 120 -19.65 1.71 13.42
C GLU A 120 -20.49 2.99 13.31
N VAL A 121 -20.67 3.50 12.09
CA VAL A 121 -21.53 4.67 11.82
C VAL A 121 -22.98 4.39 12.25
N THR A 122 -23.51 3.20 11.99
CA THR A 122 -24.87 2.82 12.42
C THR A 122 -24.99 2.83 13.94
N ALA A 123 -24.01 2.24 14.64
CA ALA A 123 -23.98 2.25 16.10
C ALA A 123 -23.81 3.66 16.67
N ALA A 124 -23.00 4.50 16.03
CA ALA A 124 -22.77 5.87 16.43
C ALA A 124 -24.00 6.76 16.26
N ALA A 125 -24.69 6.65 15.12
CA ALA A 125 -25.93 7.37 14.87
C ALA A 125 -27.04 6.98 15.86
N ALA A 126 -27.02 5.75 16.40
CA ALA A 126 -27.94 5.35 17.46
C ALA A 126 -27.71 6.11 18.78
N ASN A 127 -26.49 6.59 19.02
CA ASN A 127 -26.11 7.38 20.21
C ASN A 127 -26.28 8.89 20.03
N ILE A 128 -26.63 9.37 18.82
CA ILE A 128 -26.89 10.79 18.55
C ILE A 128 -28.38 11.09 18.81
N THR A 129 -28.64 12.03 19.73
CA THR A 129 -30.01 12.41 20.14
C THR A 129 -30.63 13.48 19.26
N ASP A 130 -29.83 14.43 18.76
CA ASP A 130 -30.32 15.45 17.83
C ASP A 130 -30.75 14.80 16.50
N PRO A 131 -32.02 14.93 16.07
CA PRO A 131 -32.51 14.26 14.87
C PRO A 131 -31.80 14.70 13.58
N THR A 132 -31.38 15.96 13.50
CA THR A 132 -30.71 16.51 12.30
C THR A 132 -29.31 15.96 12.19
N THR A 133 -28.53 16.02 13.27
CA THR A 133 -27.20 15.43 13.34
C THR A 133 -27.24 13.93 13.14
N LYS A 134 -28.25 13.24 13.66
CA LYS A 134 -28.44 11.80 13.45
C LYS A 134 -28.69 11.47 11.97
N ALA A 135 -29.55 12.24 11.30
CA ALA A 135 -29.79 12.05 9.87
C ALA A 135 -28.51 12.29 9.06
N ALA A 136 -27.79 13.38 9.32
CA ALA A 136 -26.51 13.68 8.70
C ALA A 136 -25.46 12.59 8.94
N ALA A 137 -25.38 12.03 10.16
CA ALA A 137 -24.49 10.93 10.48
C ALA A 137 -24.79 9.67 9.65
N LEU A 138 -26.06 9.39 9.37
CA LEU A 138 -26.46 8.24 8.55
C LEU A 138 -26.13 8.41 7.07
N GLU A 139 -25.96 9.64 6.56
CA GLU A 139 -25.48 9.87 5.19
C GLU A 139 -24.03 9.38 4.99
N VAL A 140 -23.25 9.29 6.07
CA VAL A 140 -21.88 8.74 6.03
C VAL A 140 -21.88 7.28 5.59
N LEU A 141 -22.97 6.53 5.78
CA LEU A 141 -23.11 5.14 5.29
C LEU A 141 -22.99 5.01 3.77
N ASN A 142 -23.16 6.10 3.03
CA ASN A 142 -23.09 6.11 1.57
C ASN A 142 -21.73 6.58 1.04
N ILE A 143 -20.78 6.90 1.92
CA ILE A 143 -19.47 7.47 1.55
C ILE A 143 -18.41 6.36 1.60
N PRO A 144 -17.73 6.05 0.48
CA PRO A 144 -16.75 4.98 0.47
C PRO A 144 -15.46 5.38 1.18
N THR A 145 -15.03 4.54 2.13
CA THR A 145 -13.75 4.68 2.85
C THR A 145 -12.80 3.54 2.49
N PHE A 146 -11.52 3.70 2.81
CA PHE A 146 -10.54 2.62 2.73
C PHE A 146 -10.66 1.70 3.94
N THR A 147 -10.50 0.39 3.73
CA THR A 147 -10.42 -0.60 4.82
C THR A 147 -8.98 -0.86 5.20
N TRP A 148 -8.64 -0.69 6.48
CA TRP A 148 -7.27 -0.83 6.97
C TRP A 148 -6.96 -2.27 7.38
N PHE A 149 -5.96 -2.86 6.72
CA PHE A 149 -5.33 -4.10 7.14
C PHE A 149 -4.05 -3.71 7.90
N ASP A 150 -4.26 -3.37 9.17
CA ASP A 150 -3.22 -2.89 10.09
C ASP A 150 -2.73 -3.98 11.06
N GLN A 151 -3.24 -5.21 10.88
CA GLN A 151 -2.90 -6.45 11.58
C GLN A 151 -3.27 -7.64 10.69
N VAL A 152 -2.50 -8.74 10.74
CA VAL A 152 -2.77 -10.01 10.05
C VAL A 152 -4.16 -10.56 10.37
N ALA A 153 -4.63 -10.37 11.61
CA ALA A 153 -5.93 -10.87 12.05
C ALA A 153 -7.11 -10.34 11.22
N LYS A 154 -6.95 -9.20 10.53
CA LYS A 154 -7.96 -8.62 9.63
C LYS A 154 -7.92 -9.19 8.22
N VAL A 155 -6.82 -9.82 7.80
CA VAL A 155 -6.67 -10.33 6.42
C VAL A 155 -7.78 -11.31 6.01
N PRO A 156 -8.29 -12.22 6.86
CA PRO A 156 -9.44 -13.05 6.50
C PRO A 156 -10.71 -12.26 6.12
N ASP A 157 -10.91 -11.07 6.67
CA ASP A 157 -12.07 -10.23 6.33
C ASP A 157 -12.01 -9.72 4.88
N LEU A 158 -10.79 -9.59 4.31
CA LEU A 158 -10.59 -9.19 2.91
C LEU A 158 -11.35 -10.09 1.95
N GLY A 159 -11.26 -11.41 2.12
CA GLY A 159 -11.97 -12.37 1.28
C GLY A 159 -13.49 -12.20 1.36
N THR A 160 -14.01 -11.90 2.55
CA THR A 160 -15.44 -11.61 2.76
C THR A 160 -15.87 -10.33 2.06
N TYR A 161 -15.08 -9.27 2.15
CA TYR A 161 -15.37 -8.00 1.48
C TYR A 161 -15.27 -8.10 -0.04
N LEU A 162 -14.29 -8.82 -0.56
CA LEU A 162 -14.15 -9.06 -2.00
C LEU A 162 -15.28 -9.92 -2.55
N ALA A 163 -15.75 -10.93 -1.80
CA ALA A 163 -16.93 -11.70 -2.18
C ALA A 163 -18.19 -10.82 -2.25
N ALA A 164 -18.38 -9.92 -1.27
CA ALA A 164 -19.48 -8.98 -1.26
C ALA A 164 -19.38 -7.96 -2.41
N ALA A 165 -18.19 -7.43 -2.68
CA ALA A 165 -17.93 -6.51 -3.79
C ALA A 165 -18.18 -7.19 -5.15
N SER A 166 -17.74 -8.43 -5.32
CA SER A 166 -18.01 -9.25 -6.52
C SER A 166 -19.52 -9.44 -6.72
N ALA A 167 -20.25 -9.78 -5.64
CA ALA A 167 -21.71 -9.93 -5.70
C ALA A 167 -22.41 -8.61 -6.06
N GLN A 168 -21.99 -7.48 -5.49
CA GLN A 168 -22.48 -6.15 -5.85
C GLN A 168 -22.23 -5.82 -7.32
N GLY A 169 -21.05 -6.16 -7.84
CA GLY A 169 -20.71 -5.89 -9.23
C GLY A 169 -21.59 -6.67 -10.18
N LYS A 170 -21.83 -7.95 -9.86
CA LYS A 170 -22.72 -8.84 -10.61
C LYS A 170 -24.18 -8.40 -10.57
N SER A 171 -24.67 -7.92 -9.41
CA SER A 171 -26.07 -7.50 -9.25
C SER A 171 -26.37 -6.16 -9.90
N SER A 172 -25.42 -5.21 -9.86
CA SER A 172 -25.57 -3.87 -10.45
C SER A 172 -25.23 -3.82 -11.95
N GLY A 173 -24.55 -4.84 -12.48
CA GLY A 173 -24.05 -4.85 -13.87
C GLY A 173 -22.85 -3.92 -14.12
N THR A 174 -22.32 -3.29 -13.07
CA THR A 174 -21.14 -2.42 -13.11
C THR A 174 -20.07 -3.02 -12.19
N PRO A 175 -18.84 -3.27 -12.66
CA PRO A 175 -17.77 -3.83 -11.83
C PRO A 175 -17.52 -3.03 -10.54
N SER A 176 -17.21 -3.72 -9.45
CA SER A 176 -16.92 -3.09 -8.15
C SER A 176 -15.44 -2.83 -7.97
N LEU A 177 -15.11 -1.75 -7.26
CA LEU A 177 -13.77 -1.40 -6.80
C LEU A 177 -13.72 -1.45 -5.27
N PHE A 178 -12.82 -2.24 -4.72
CA PHE A 178 -12.53 -2.31 -3.29
C PHE A 178 -11.32 -1.43 -2.94
N GLN A 179 -11.38 -0.72 -1.81
CA GLN A 179 -10.32 0.17 -1.34
C GLN A 179 -9.70 -0.37 -0.06
N MET A 180 -8.38 -0.51 -0.02
CA MET A 180 -7.66 -1.04 1.13
C MET A 180 -6.39 -0.27 1.48
N VAL A 181 -5.99 -0.33 2.74
CA VAL A 181 -4.67 0.10 3.20
C VAL A 181 -3.89 -1.13 3.65
N VAL A 182 -2.68 -1.29 3.13
CA VAL A 182 -1.67 -2.21 3.65
C VAL A 182 -0.84 -1.43 4.65
N TYR A 183 -0.87 -1.78 5.94
CA TYR A 183 -0.23 -0.98 6.99
C TYR A 183 0.27 -1.83 8.16
N ASP A 184 1.25 -2.69 7.94
CA ASP A 184 1.72 -3.61 8.99
C ASP A 184 3.23 -3.82 8.99
N LEU A 185 4.01 -2.82 8.54
CA LEU A 185 5.47 -2.90 8.56
C LEU A 185 6.04 -3.29 9.94
N PRO A 186 7.13 -4.08 9.98
CA PRO A 186 7.87 -4.31 11.22
C PRO A 186 8.50 -3.03 11.75
N ASP A 187 8.45 -2.81 13.06
CA ASP A 187 8.85 -1.54 13.70
C ASP A 187 8.10 -0.35 13.05
N ARG A 188 6.79 -0.52 12.80
CA ARG A 188 5.90 0.50 12.19
C ARG A 188 5.95 1.82 12.95
N ASP A 189 5.77 2.93 12.25
CA ASP A 189 5.68 4.28 12.85
C ASP A 189 6.96 4.69 13.59
N CYS A 190 8.12 4.45 12.97
CA CYS A 190 9.45 4.54 13.59
C CYS A 190 9.83 5.92 14.18
N ALA A 191 9.08 6.99 13.88
CA ALA A 191 9.27 8.33 14.45
C ALA A 191 8.15 8.77 15.39
N ALA A 192 7.10 7.96 15.55
CA ALA A 192 6.03 8.19 16.51
C ALA A 192 6.52 7.86 17.93
N ALA A 193 5.85 8.43 18.95
CA ALA A 193 6.17 8.09 20.34
C ALA A 193 5.63 6.70 20.73
N ALA A 194 4.61 6.23 20.01
CA ALA A 194 4.06 4.89 20.15
C ALA A 194 3.54 4.36 18.82
N SER A 195 3.62 3.04 18.64
CA SER A 195 3.11 2.30 17.50
C SER A 195 2.16 1.19 17.95
N ASN A 196 1.27 0.77 17.06
CA ASN A 196 0.42 -0.41 17.24
C ASN A 196 0.75 -1.53 16.24
N GLY A 197 1.89 -1.46 15.57
CA GLY A 197 2.37 -2.54 14.69
C GLY A 197 2.64 -3.82 15.48
N GLU A 198 2.21 -4.96 14.96
CA GLU A 198 2.37 -6.25 15.65
C GLU A 198 3.72 -6.93 15.37
N PHE A 199 4.42 -6.50 14.33
CA PHE A 199 5.73 -7.03 13.98
C PHE A 199 6.87 -6.15 14.47
N THR A 200 7.95 -6.81 14.91
CA THR A 200 9.22 -6.14 15.17
C THR A 200 10.32 -6.72 14.30
N ILE A 201 11.28 -5.91 13.88
CA ILE A 201 12.42 -6.37 13.06
C ILE A 201 13.21 -7.44 13.82
N ALA A 202 13.35 -7.27 15.14
CA ALA A 202 14.05 -8.20 16.01
C ALA A 202 13.38 -9.59 16.11
N ASP A 203 12.06 -9.67 15.90
CA ASP A 203 11.28 -10.91 16.02
C ASP A 203 10.74 -11.37 14.65
N ASN A 204 11.66 -11.64 13.72
CA ASN A 204 11.36 -12.17 12.39
C ASN A 204 10.42 -11.27 11.55
N GLY A 205 10.34 -9.98 11.87
CA GLY A 205 9.33 -9.08 11.31
C GLY A 205 9.30 -9.04 9.79
N GLN A 206 10.45 -8.99 9.11
CA GLN A 206 10.47 -8.94 7.65
C GLN A 206 9.79 -10.17 7.02
N ALA A 207 10.05 -11.37 7.54
CA ALA A 207 9.44 -12.59 7.02
C ALA A 207 7.96 -12.68 7.40
N ASN A 208 7.58 -12.21 8.60
CA ASN A 208 6.18 -12.13 9.01
C ASN A 208 5.40 -11.17 8.10
N TYR A 209 5.99 -10.03 7.74
CA TYR A 209 5.42 -9.08 6.78
C TYR A 209 5.27 -9.67 5.38
N PHE A 210 6.26 -10.42 4.88
CA PHE A 210 6.13 -11.11 3.59
C PHE A 210 4.95 -12.10 3.62
N ASN A 211 4.84 -12.90 4.68
CA ASN A 211 3.71 -13.81 4.86
C ASN A 211 2.36 -13.09 5.01
N TYR A 212 2.33 -11.91 5.62
CA TYR A 212 1.15 -11.04 5.67
C TYR A 212 0.71 -10.61 4.25
N ILE A 213 1.64 -10.15 3.41
CA ILE A 213 1.38 -9.82 2.00
C ILE A 213 0.92 -11.05 1.21
N ASP A 214 1.56 -12.20 1.40
CA ASP A 214 1.17 -13.44 0.73
C ASP A 214 -0.27 -13.84 1.04
N GLN A 215 -0.70 -13.66 2.29
CA GLN A 215 -2.09 -13.90 2.68
C GLN A 215 -3.05 -12.90 2.02
N ILE A 216 -2.70 -11.61 1.92
CA ILE A 216 -3.50 -10.63 1.17
C ILE A 216 -3.65 -11.06 -0.29
N VAL A 217 -2.55 -11.45 -0.94
CA VAL A 217 -2.56 -11.93 -2.34
C VAL A 217 -3.45 -13.16 -2.49
N ALA A 218 -3.38 -14.11 -1.55
CA ALA A 218 -4.21 -15.30 -1.54
C ALA A 218 -5.71 -14.96 -1.39
N GLN A 219 -6.07 -13.93 -0.62
CA GLN A 219 -7.47 -13.47 -0.49
C GLN A 219 -7.97 -12.76 -1.76
N ILE A 220 -7.11 -12.05 -2.50
CA ILE A 220 -7.51 -11.31 -3.72
C ILE A 220 -7.59 -12.23 -4.95
N THR A 221 -6.71 -13.23 -5.05
CA THR A 221 -6.59 -14.14 -6.21
C THR A 221 -7.94 -14.71 -6.71
N PRO A 222 -8.90 -15.13 -5.85
CA PRO A 222 -10.18 -15.68 -6.30
C PRO A 222 -11.15 -14.66 -6.92
N PHE A 223 -10.86 -13.36 -6.86
CA PHE A 223 -11.77 -12.28 -7.25
C PHE A 223 -11.20 -11.38 -8.37
N PRO A 224 -10.82 -11.93 -9.54
CA PRO A 224 -10.26 -11.14 -10.64
C PRO A 224 -11.27 -10.15 -11.25
N ASP A 225 -12.58 -10.31 -10.95
CA ASP A 225 -13.66 -9.43 -11.38
C ASP A 225 -13.81 -8.17 -10.50
N VAL A 226 -13.17 -8.15 -9.32
CA VAL A 226 -13.14 -6.98 -8.43
C VAL A 226 -11.84 -6.23 -8.66
N ARG A 227 -11.91 -4.92 -8.91
CA ARG A 227 -10.72 -4.07 -8.90
C ARG A 227 -10.35 -3.72 -7.48
N VAL A 228 -9.06 -3.69 -7.15
CA VAL A 228 -8.58 -3.27 -5.83
C VAL A 228 -7.71 -2.03 -6.00
N VAL A 229 -7.90 -1.04 -5.13
CA VAL A 229 -6.98 0.08 -4.96
C VAL A 229 -6.37 -0.01 -3.57
N ALA A 230 -5.04 0.00 -3.50
CA ALA A 230 -4.29 -0.18 -2.26
C ALA A 230 -3.44 1.07 -1.96
N VAL A 231 -3.61 1.66 -0.78
CA VAL A 231 -2.60 2.56 -0.19
C VAL A 231 -1.57 1.69 0.50
N ILE A 232 -0.28 1.94 0.25
CA ILE A 232 0.82 1.12 0.76
C ILE A 232 1.59 1.88 1.83
N GLU A 233 1.51 1.34 3.04
CA GLU A 233 2.31 1.66 4.22
C GLU A 233 2.37 3.16 4.53
N PRO A 234 1.25 3.77 5.00
CA PRO A 234 1.25 5.10 5.58
C PRO A 234 2.38 5.31 6.58
N ASP A 235 2.90 6.55 6.65
CA ASP A 235 3.98 6.97 7.56
C ASP A 235 5.34 6.28 7.29
N SER A 236 5.47 5.33 6.36
CA SER A 236 6.71 4.58 6.21
C SER A 236 7.82 5.34 5.43
N LEU A 237 7.62 5.55 4.13
CA LEU A 237 8.64 6.08 3.24
C LEU A 237 8.94 7.56 3.51
N ALA A 238 7.96 8.33 3.99
CA ALA A 238 8.15 9.72 4.37
C ALA A 238 9.15 9.86 5.54
N ASN A 239 9.10 8.94 6.52
CA ASN A 239 10.09 8.85 7.59
C ASN A 239 11.51 8.64 7.05
N LEU A 240 11.68 7.88 5.97
CA LEU A 240 13.00 7.66 5.34
C LEU A 240 13.54 8.88 4.60
N VAL A 241 12.72 9.91 4.39
CA VAL A 241 13.16 11.18 3.79
C VAL A 241 13.67 12.14 4.87
N THR A 242 12.92 12.31 5.97
CA THR A 242 13.20 13.40 6.92
C THR A 242 13.67 12.94 8.29
N ASN A 243 13.43 11.67 8.66
CA ASN A 243 13.54 11.19 10.04
C ASN A 243 14.63 10.12 10.21
N LEU A 244 15.58 10.01 9.28
CA LEU A 244 16.74 9.11 9.42
C LEU A 244 17.71 9.49 10.56
N ASN A 245 17.51 10.65 11.19
CA ASN A 245 18.18 11.00 12.45
C ASN A 245 17.55 10.29 13.67
N VAL A 246 16.35 9.73 13.55
CA VAL A 246 15.73 8.87 14.56
C VAL A 246 16.33 7.48 14.42
N ALA A 247 16.89 6.96 15.52
CA ALA A 247 17.64 5.70 15.51
C ALA A 247 16.79 4.51 15.04
N GLU A 248 15.52 4.47 15.43
CA GLU A 248 14.57 3.43 15.02
C GLU A 248 14.30 3.48 13.51
N CYS A 249 14.03 4.67 12.94
CA CYS A 249 13.89 4.82 11.49
C CYS A 249 15.16 4.47 10.71
N ALA A 250 16.33 4.86 11.21
CA ALA A 250 17.61 4.51 10.60
C ALA A 250 17.84 2.98 10.60
N ALA A 251 17.48 2.30 11.69
CA ALA A 251 17.57 0.85 11.79
C ALA A 251 16.53 0.13 10.91
N ALA A 252 15.34 0.71 10.75
CA ALA A 252 14.25 0.15 9.97
C ALA A 252 14.37 0.38 8.46
N GLN A 253 15.21 1.34 8.02
CA GLN A 253 15.30 1.79 6.63
C GLN A 253 15.43 0.64 5.62
N THR A 254 16.34 -0.32 5.83
CA THR A 254 16.53 -1.42 4.89
C THR A 254 15.32 -2.36 4.87
N THR A 255 14.71 -2.60 6.02
CA THR A 255 13.52 -3.46 6.16
C THR A 255 12.29 -2.82 5.52
N TYR A 256 12.05 -1.53 5.74
CA TYR A 256 10.96 -0.77 5.12
C TYR A 256 11.05 -0.84 3.59
N LEU A 257 12.23 -0.55 3.03
CA LEU A 257 12.43 -0.61 1.58
C LEU A 257 12.20 -2.03 1.02
N ALA A 258 12.68 -3.08 1.72
CA ALA A 258 12.49 -4.46 1.31
C ALA A 258 11.01 -4.88 1.36
N CYS A 259 10.31 -4.55 2.44
CA CYS A 259 8.91 -4.87 2.67
C CYS A 259 7.98 -4.13 1.69
N VAL A 260 8.16 -2.83 1.51
CA VAL A 260 7.35 -2.07 0.54
C VAL A 260 7.61 -2.55 -0.89
N THR A 261 8.87 -2.84 -1.25
CA THR A 261 9.21 -3.43 -2.55
C THR A 261 8.50 -4.77 -2.75
N TYR A 262 8.51 -5.64 -1.74
CA TYR A 262 7.85 -6.93 -1.78
C TYR A 262 6.33 -6.77 -1.96
N ALA A 263 5.69 -5.91 -1.18
CA ALA A 263 4.26 -5.65 -1.26
C ALA A 263 3.84 -5.22 -2.68
N ILE A 264 4.52 -4.22 -3.26
CA ILE A 264 4.15 -3.75 -4.60
C ILE A 264 4.48 -4.75 -5.71
N GLN A 265 5.51 -5.59 -5.55
CA GLN A 265 5.81 -6.65 -6.50
C GLN A 265 4.75 -7.75 -6.47
N GLN A 266 4.38 -8.23 -5.28
CA GLN A 266 3.41 -9.31 -5.13
C GLN A 266 2.01 -8.87 -5.56
N LEU A 267 1.54 -7.70 -5.11
CA LEU A 267 0.22 -7.17 -5.50
C LEU A 267 0.13 -6.92 -7.01
N ASN A 268 1.22 -6.49 -7.65
CA ASN A 268 1.25 -6.30 -9.10
C ASN A 268 1.05 -7.60 -9.89
N THR A 269 1.37 -8.77 -9.33
CA THR A 269 1.17 -10.07 -10.01
C THR A 269 -0.29 -10.41 -10.28
N LEU A 270 -1.22 -9.83 -9.49
CA LEU A 270 -2.65 -10.12 -9.56
C LEU A 270 -3.33 -9.49 -10.78
N GLY A 271 -2.76 -8.42 -11.35
CA GLY A 271 -3.29 -7.75 -12.53
C GLY A 271 -4.58 -6.93 -12.34
N ASN A 272 -5.09 -6.83 -11.11
CA ASN A 272 -6.28 -6.06 -10.74
C ASN A 272 -6.10 -5.19 -9.48
N VAL A 273 -4.89 -5.14 -8.90
CA VAL A 273 -4.58 -4.32 -7.71
C VAL A 273 -3.74 -3.10 -8.11
N TYR A 274 -4.28 -1.90 -7.96
CA TYR A 274 -3.60 -0.63 -8.23
C TYR A 274 -3.05 -0.03 -6.94
N SER A 275 -1.73 0.06 -6.83
CA SER A 275 -1.06 0.52 -5.61
C SER A 275 -0.68 2.00 -5.69
N TYR A 276 -0.91 2.73 -4.61
CA TYR A 276 -0.41 4.07 -4.35
C TYR A 276 0.46 4.04 -3.10
N LEU A 277 1.74 4.38 -3.24
CA LEU A 277 2.66 4.43 -2.11
C LEU A 277 2.34 5.67 -1.26
N ASP A 278 2.28 5.56 0.06
CA ASP A 278 2.12 6.75 0.89
C ASP A 278 3.31 7.72 0.71
N ALA A 279 2.99 9.00 0.59
CA ALA A 279 3.94 10.08 0.40
C ALA A 279 3.74 11.21 1.43
N GLY A 280 3.24 10.89 2.62
CA GLY A 280 2.97 11.88 3.65
C GLY A 280 1.99 12.96 3.17
N HIS A 281 2.35 14.22 3.39
CA HIS A 281 1.51 15.36 3.04
C HIS A 281 2.34 16.63 2.78
N ALA A 282 1.69 17.71 2.35
CA ALA A 282 2.34 18.99 2.00
C ALA A 282 3.25 19.54 3.11
N GLY A 283 2.77 19.48 4.35
CA GLY A 283 3.52 19.86 5.56
C GLY A 283 4.70 18.98 5.96
N TRP A 284 4.91 17.87 5.25
CA TRP A 284 5.99 16.94 5.52
C TRP A 284 6.97 16.86 4.36
N LEU A 285 6.56 16.26 3.24
CA LEU A 285 7.42 16.11 2.05
C LEU A 285 7.26 17.26 1.06
N GLY A 286 6.22 18.09 1.22
CA GLY A 286 5.98 19.24 0.36
C GLY A 286 6.87 20.45 0.63
N TRP A 287 7.65 20.46 1.71
CA TRP A 287 8.68 21.49 1.89
C TRP A 287 9.68 21.47 0.71
N PRO A 288 10.07 22.62 0.14
CA PRO A 288 10.94 22.66 -1.03
C PRO A 288 12.25 21.86 -0.91
N ALA A 289 12.83 21.81 0.29
CA ALA A 289 14.05 21.05 0.57
C ALA A 289 13.83 19.52 0.56
N ASN A 290 12.59 19.07 0.81
CA ASN A 290 12.24 17.65 0.93
C ASN A 290 11.74 17.05 -0.40
N LEU A 291 11.30 17.89 -1.35
CA LEU A 291 10.76 17.46 -2.64
C LEU A 291 11.74 16.58 -3.44
N GLN A 292 12.99 17.03 -3.63
CA GLN A 292 13.97 16.27 -4.42
C GLN A 292 14.40 14.96 -3.74
N PRO A 293 14.72 14.93 -2.43
CA PRO A 293 14.93 13.69 -1.69
C PRO A 293 13.75 12.71 -1.79
N ALA A 294 12.51 13.19 -1.62
CA ALA A 294 11.31 12.37 -1.76
C ALA A 294 11.20 11.79 -3.18
N ALA A 295 11.38 12.62 -4.21
CA ALA A 295 11.33 12.17 -5.60
C ALA A 295 12.39 11.10 -5.89
N ASN A 296 13.62 11.27 -5.38
CA ASN A 296 14.69 10.28 -5.52
C ASN A 296 14.31 8.94 -4.87
N LEU A 297 13.74 8.98 -3.66
CA LEU A 297 13.31 7.77 -2.94
C LEU A 297 12.23 7.01 -3.73
N PHE A 298 11.11 7.67 -4.05
CA PHE A 298 9.98 7.01 -4.72
C PHE A 298 10.35 6.50 -6.12
N THR A 299 11.10 7.29 -6.90
CA THR A 299 11.53 6.86 -8.25
C THR A 299 12.52 5.69 -8.18
N SER A 300 13.43 5.69 -7.20
CA SER A 300 14.39 4.60 -7.03
C SER A 300 13.71 3.31 -6.59
N LEU A 301 12.79 3.39 -5.61
CA LEU A 301 12.01 2.25 -5.14
C LEU A 301 11.15 1.65 -6.25
N TYR A 302 10.44 2.50 -7.01
CA TYR A 302 9.64 2.05 -8.16
C TYR A 302 10.50 1.32 -9.21
N LYS A 303 11.68 1.88 -9.54
CA LYS A 303 12.61 1.27 -10.49
C LYS A 303 13.20 -0.03 -9.96
N SER A 304 13.60 -0.09 -8.69
CA SER A 304 14.17 -1.30 -8.07
C SER A 304 13.15 -2.42 -7.95
N ALA A 305 11.86 -2.08 -7.81
CA ALA A 305 10.76 -3.04 -7.85
C ALA A 305 10.49 -3.61 -9.25
N GLY A 306 11.19 -3.13 -10.29
CA GLY A 306 10.99 -3.56 -11.68
C GLY A 306 9.99 -2.71 -12.45
N SER A 307 9.69 -1.49 -11.99
CA SER A 307 8.69 -0.59 -12.58
C SER A 307 7.31 -1.26 -12.78
N PRO A 308 6.74 -1.89 -11.73
CA PRO A 308 5.46 -2.60 -11.81
C PRO A 308 4.35 -1.73 -12.40
N SER A 309 3.66 -2.21 -13.43
CA SER A 309 2.67 -1.44 -14.18
C SER A 309 1.43 -1.04 -13.38
N PHE A 310 1.16 -1.76 -12.28
CA PHE A 310 0.04 -1.48 -11.39
C PHE A 310 0.40 -0.62 -10.17
N VAL A 311 1.67 -0.23 -10.01
CA VAL A 311 1.99 0.88 -9.10
C VAL A 311 1.65 2.18 -9.81
N ARG A 312 0.49 2.74 -9.44
CA ARG A 312 -0.15 3.86 -10.12
C ARG A 312 0.47 5.20 -9.71
N GLY A 313 0.96 5.31 -8.49
CA GLY A 313 1.63 6.50 -8.02
C GLY A 313 1.65 6.61 -6.51
N LEU A 314 1.22 7.76 -5.97
CA LEU A 314 1.39 8.13 -4.58
C LEU A 314 0.05 8.50 -3.90
N ALA A 315 -0.08 8.22 -2.61
CA ALA A 315 -1.18 8.68 -1.77
C ALA A 315 -0.68 9.82 -0.86
N THR A 316 -1.51 10.84 -0.66
CA THR A 316 -1.14 12.03 0.13
C THR A 316 -2.24 12.39 1.12
N ASN A 317 -1.86 13.11 2.18
CA ASN A 317 -2.73 13.55 3.27
C ASN A 317 -3.40 12.43 4.07
N VAL A 318 -2.94 11.17 3.93
CA VAL A 318 -3.51 10.02 4.64
C VAL A 318 -3.55 10.29 6.13
N ALA A 319 -4.74 10.20 6.73
CA ALA A 319 -4.98 10.49 8.14
C ALA A 319 -4.60 11.92 8.61
N ASN A 320 -4.41 12.88 7.69
CA ASN A 320 -4.12 14.27 8.02
C ASN A 320 -5.32 15.18 7.66
N TYR A 321 -5.13 16.50 7.65
CA TYR A 321 -6.21 17.50 7.65
C TYR A 321 -6.01 18.63 6.63
N ASN A 322 -4.96 18.55 5.80
CA ASN A 322 -4.66 19.62 4.86
C ASN A 322 -5.78 19.76 3.83
N ALA A 323 -6.04 21.00 3.41
CA ALA A 323 -6.85 21.26 2.24
C ALA A 323 -6.23 20.61 1.00
N LEU A 324 -7.06 20.14 0.07
CA LEU A 324 -6.61 19.87 -1.30
C LEU A 324 -6.20 21.18 -1.98
N VAL A 325 -7.09 22.18 -1.95
CA VAL A 325 -6.84 23.55 -2.42
C VAL A 325 -7.32 24.51 -1.35
N ALA A 326 -6.42 25.27 -0.76
CA ALA A 326 -6.76 26.20 0.30
C ALA A 326 -7.28 27.53 -0.28
N ALA A 327 -8.34 28.09 0.31
CA ALA A 327 -8.80 29.44 -0.04
C ALA A 327 -7.77 30.52 0.34
N SER A 328 -7.02 30.26 1.41
CA SER A 328 -5.85 31.00 1.86
C SER A 328 -4.96 30.04 2.64
N PRO A 329 -3.62 30.26 2.70
CA PRO A 329 -2.74 29.42 3.50
C PRO A 329 -3.21 29.34 4.96
N ASP A 330 -3.24 28.13 5.51
CA ASP A 330 -3.45 27.94 6.94
C ASP A 330 -2.25 28.55 7.70
N PRO A 331 -2.45 29.33 8.79
CA PRO A 331 -1.34 29.94 9.53
C PRO A 331 -0.20 28.97 9.91
N ILE A 332 -0.50 27.69 10.15
CA ILE A 332 0.52 26.67 10.50
C ILE A 332 1.50 26.37 9.35
N THR A 333 1.16 26.76 8.10
CA THR A 333 1.98 26.47 6.92
C THR A 333 3.01 27.56 6.63
N ALA A 334 3.12 28.56 7.49
CA ALA A 334 4.02 29.69 7.31
C ALA A 334 5.46 29.22 7.02
N GLY A 335 6.03 29.73 5.92
CA GLY A 335 7.36 29.36 5.44
C GLY A 335 7.39 28.26 4.39
N ASN A 336 6.32 27.48 4.23
CA ASN A 336 6.19 26.51 3.14
C ASN A 336 5.35 27.12 2.00
N PRO A 337 5.91 27.29 0.79
CA PRO A 337 5.12 27.77 -0.36
C PRO A 337 4.08 26.74 -0.83
N ASN A 338 4.26 25.46 -0.50
CA ASN A 338 3.34 24.38 -0.85
C ASN A 338 2.46 24.10 0.36
N TYR A 339 1.52 25.01 0.63
CA TYR A 339 0.69 25.01 1.84
C TYR A 339 -0.56 24.13 1.77
N ASP A 340 -0.85 23.54 0.60
CA ASP A 340 -1.93 22.57 0.40
C ASP A 340 -1.45 21.40 -0.47
N GLU A 341 -2.29 20.37 -0.56
CA GLU A 341 -1.89 19.13 -1.24
C GLU A 341 -1.74 19.30 -2.75
N LEU A 342 -2.53 20.17 -3.40
CA LEU A 342 -2.38 20.42 -4.83
C LEU A 342 -1.02 21.06 -5.13
N LEU A 343 -0.62 22.09 -4.39
CA LEU A 343 0.68 22.73 -4.58
C LEU A 343 1.83 21.75 -4.33
N TYR A 344 1.70 20.90 -3.31
CA TYR A 344 2.67 19.83 -3.06
C TYR A 344 2.76 18.87 -4.27
N ILE A 345 1.64 18.37 -4.76
CA ILE A 345 1.57 17.43 -5.88
C ILE A 345 2.14 18.07 -7.16
N GLU A 346 1.78 19.31 -7.47
CA GLU A 346 2.29 20.03 -8.64
C GLU A 346 3.81 20.27 -8.56
N ALA A 347 4.34 20.50 -7.36
CA ALA A 347 5.77 20.67 -7.15
C ALA A 347 6.56 19.36 -7.19
N LEU A 348 5.99 18.25 -6.70
CA LEU A 348 6.64 16.94 -6.67
C LEU A 348 6.57 16.21 -8.03
N SER A 349 5.42 16.25 -8.71
CA SER A 349 5.16 15.52 -9.96
C SER A 349 6.27 15.64 -11.01
N PRO A 350 6.79 16.84 -11.37
CA PRO A 350 7.83 16.95 -12.38
C PRO A 350 9.18 16.34 -11.97
N LEU A 351 9.40 16.12 -10.67
CA LEU A 351 10.65 15.55 -10.14
C LEU A 351 10.65 14.02 -10.19
N LEU A 352 9.49 13.36 -10.32
CA LEU A 352 9.32 11.90 -10.35
C LEU A 352 9.77 11.26 -11.68
N THR A 353 10.96 11.62 -12.16
CA THR A 353 11.45 11.20 -13.48
C THR A 353 11.60 9.68 -13.61
N GLY A 354 10.88 9.11 -14.59
CA GLY A 354 10.82 7.66 -14.81
C GLY A 354 9.86 6.91 -13.88
N PHE A 355 9.07 7.61 -13.08
CA PHE A 355 7.90 7.09 -12.38
C PHE A 355 6.69 7.95 -12.76
N PRO A 356 5.83 7.51 -13.71
CA PRO A 356 4.68 8.28 -14.18
C PRO A 356 3.55 8.27 -13.15
N ALA A 357 3.83 8.76 -11.95
CA ALA A 357 2.95 8.69 -10.81
C ALA A 357 1.72 9.59 -10.97
N HIS A 358 0.56 9.04 -10.66
CA HIS A 358 -0.65 9.78 -10.33
C HIS A 358 -0.88 9.79 -8.82
N PHE A 359 -1.86 10.57 -8.37
CA PHE A 359 -2.09 10.80 -6.95
C PHE A 359 -3.52 10.48 -6.54
N ILE A 360 -3.67 10.01 -5.30
CA ILE A 360 -4.92 10.10 -4.56
C ILE A 360 -4.71 10.95 -3.32
N VAL A 361 -5.73 11.70 -2.90
CA VAL A 361 -5.63 12.65 -1.79
C VAL A 361 -6.73 12.36 -0.78
N ASP A 362 -6.34 12.04 0.44
CA ASP A 362 -7.29 11.90 1.55
C ASP A 362 -7.88 13.27 1.89
N GLN A 363 -9.21 13.37 1.93
CA GLN A 363 -9.95 14.56 2.39
C GLN A 363 -10.98 14.19 3.46
N GLY A 364 -10.86 13.01 4.07
CA GLY A 364 -11.81 12.48 5.05
C GLY A 364 -12.03 13.41 6.25
N ARG A 365 -11.01 14.19 6.65
CA ARG A 365 -11.09 15.08 7.82
C ARG A 365 -10.72 16.54 7.51
N SER A 366 -10.72 16.91 6.24
CA SER A 366 -10.23 18.21 5.76
C SER A 366 -11.33 19.28 5.59
N GLY A 367 -12.55 19.05 6.09
CA GLY A 367 -13.67 19.98 5.89
C GLY A 367 -13.47 21.34 6.58
N VAL A 368 -12.73 21.35 7.69
CA VAL A 368 -12.42 22.56 8.46
C VAL A 368 -10.91 22.78 8.45
N GLN A 369 -10.49 23.97 8.07
CA GLN A 369 -9.08 24.40 8.03
C GLN A 369 -8.79 25.37 9.18
N ASN A 370 -7.51 25.65 9.46
CA ASN A 370 -7.07 26.56 10.53
C ASN A 370 -7.43 26.09 11.95
N ILE A 371 -7.38 24.78 12.18
CA ILE A 371 -7.77 24.14 13.46
C ILE A 371 -6.61 23.55 14.26
N ARG A 372 -5.36 23.76 13.80
CA ARG A 372 -4.15 23.26 14.45
C ARG A 372 -3.28 24.42 14.96
N ASN A 373 -2.50 24.16 16.00
CA ASN A 373 -1.51 25.09 16.53
C ASN A 373 -0.16 24.93 15.81
N ALA A 374 0.19 23.72 15.41
CA ALA A 374 1.33 23.40 14.57
C ALA A 374 0.97 22.37 13.50
N TRP A 375 1.71 22.38 12.39
CA TRP A 375 1.41 21.49 11.27
C TRP A 375 1.66 20.00 11.59
N GLY A 376 2.57 19.75 12.53
CA GLY A 376 2.85 18.41 13.06
C GLY A 376 1.82 17.91 14.07
N ASP A 377 0.78 18.69 14.41
CA ASP A 377 -0.27 18.24 15.32
C ASP A 377 -1.27 17.39 14.52
N TRP A 378 -1.21 16.06 14.71
CA TRP A 378 -1.96 15.08 13.92
C TRP A 378 -3.03 14.32 14.70
N CYS A 379 -2.88 14.16 16.02
CA CYS A 379 -3.72 13.25 16.79
C CYS A 379 -5.05 13.89 17.20
N ASN A 380 -6.17 13.33 16.70
CA ASN A 380 -7.53 13.71 17.04
C ASN A 380 -7.77 15.23 17.00
N VAL A 381 -7.35 15.91 15.94
CA VAL A 381 -7.40 17.39 15.88
C VAL A 381 -8.83 17.88 16.08
N LYS A 382 -9.01 18.67 17.14
CA LYS A 382 -10.30 19.16 17.65
C LYS A 382 -10.98 20.05 16.63
N GLY A 383 -12.27 19.83 16.44
CA GLY A 383 -13.08 20.63 15.52
C GLY A 383 -12.89 20.28 14.04
N ALA A 384 -12.20 19.18 13.72
CA ALA A 384 -12.19 18.66 12.36
C ALA A 384 -13.60 18.34 11.86
N GLY A 385 -13.81 18.51 10.56
CA GLY A 385 -15.06 18.20 9.86
C GLY A 385 -14.83 17.25 8.71
N PHE A 386 -15.81 16.42 8.38
CA PHE A 386 -15.77 15.62 7.16
C PHE A 386 -15.59 16.53 5.93
N GLY A 387 -14.61 16.21 5.07
CA GLY A 387 -14.25 17.05 3.93
C GLY A 387 -14.94 16.67 2.62
N THR A 388 -14.35 17.12 1.50
CA THR A 388 -14.82 16.81 0.14
C THR A 388 -15.06 15.32 -0.03
N ARG A 389 -16.22 14.95 -0.57
CA ARG A 389 -16.60 13.54 -0.77
C ARG A 389 -15.69 12.89 -1.82
N PRO A 390 -15.44 11.57 -1.73
CA PRO A 390 -14.64 10.86 -2.71
C PRO A 390 -15.17 11.04 -4.14
N THR A 391 -14.27 11.34 -5.07
CA THR A 391 -14.61 11.56 -6.49
C THR A 391 -13.39 11.41 -7.38
N SER A 392 -13.58 10.81 -8.56
CA SER A 392 -12.57 10.78 -9.63
C SER A 392 -12.65 11.99 -10.57
N ASN A 393 -13.67 12.83 -10.41
CA ASN A 393 -13.75 14.12 -11.10
C ASN A 393 -13.01 15.20 -10.29
N THR A 394 -11.69 15.10 -10.25
CA THR A 394 -10.83 15.96 -9.43
C THR A 394 -10.59 17.32 -10.07
N GLY A 395 -10.67 17.40 -11.40
CA GLY A 395 -10.26 18.58 -12.17
C GLY A 395 -8.75 18.69 -12.41
N TYR A 396 -7.95 17.74 -11.89
CA TYR A 396 -6.48 17.77 -11.95
C TYR A 396 -5.94 16.51 -12.60
N THR A 397 -5.15 16.64 -13.67
CA THR A 397 -4.64 15.50 -14.45
C THR A 397 -3.73 14.57 -13.66
N ALA A 398 -3.02 15.10 -12.66
CA ALA A 398 -2.14 14.32 -11.79
C ALA A 398 -2.93 13.53 -10.72
N ILE A 399 -4.16 13.94 -10.39
CA ILE A 399 -4.93 13.38 -9.27
C ILE A 399 -6.04 12.49 -9.81
N ASP A 400 -5.91 11.18 -9.61
CA ASP A 400 -6.89 10.19 -10.04
C ASP A 400 -8.18 10.27 -9.20
N ALA A 401 -8.09 10.51 -7.89
CA ALA A 401 -9.25 10.65 -7.03
C ALA A 401 -8.99 11.44 -5.75
N ILE A 402 -10.02 12.17 -5.32
CA ILE A 402 -10.19 12.53 -3.90
C ILE A 402 -10.79 11.31 -3.22
N VAL A 403 -10.27 10.94 -2.04
CA VAL A 403 -10.64 9.73 -1.31
C VAL A 403 -10.79 10.01 0.18
N TRP A 404 -11.41 9.10 0.92
CA TRP A 404 -11.39 9.07 2.38
C TRP A 404 -10.60 7.85 2.83
N VAL A 405 -9.32 8.03 3.16
CA VAL A 405 -8.44 6.92 3.53
C VAL A 405 -8.61 6.59 5.01
N LYS A 406 -8.37 7.55 5.91
CA LYS A 406 -8.66 7.39 7.35
C LYS A 406 -10.17 7.47 7.59
N PRO A 407 -10.82 6.44 8.17
CA PRO A 407 -12.22 6.50 8.53
C PRO A 407 -12.42 7.45 9.72
N GLY A 408 -13.06 8.59 9.47
CA GLY A 408 -13.30 9.58 10.52
C GLY A 408 -14.19 9.02 11.63
N GLY A 409 -13.78 9.16 12.89
CA GLY A 409 -14.45 8.56 14.05
C GLY A 409 -13.65 7.42 14.67
N GLU A 410 -12.80 6.73 13.90
CA GLU A 410 -11.78 5.84 14.47
C GLU A 410 -10.64 6.69 15.05
N CYS A 411 -10.38 6.56 16.34
CA CYS A 411 -9.40 7.37 17.07
C CYS A 411 -7.98 7.24 16.50
N ASP A 412 -7.20 8.31 16.57
CA ASP A 412 -5.78 8.30 16.18
C ASP A 412 -4.88 7.78 17.31
N GLY A 413 -5.29 7.97 18.57
CA GLY A 413 -4.50 7.58 19.74
C GLY A 413 -5.09 8.10 21.05
N THR A 414 -4.67 7.48 22.16
CA THR A 414 -5.26 7.76 23.47
C THR A 414 -4.62 8.96 24.17
N SER A 415 -5.44 9.79 24.82
CA SER A 415 -5.00 10.90 25.65
C SER A 415 -4.62 10.45 27.08
N ASN A 416 -4.79 9.16 27.41
CA ASN A 416 -4.39 8.61 28.70
C ASN A 416 -2.88 8.40 28.75
N SER A 417 -2.16 9.29 29.43
CA SER A 417 -0.71 9.25 29.57
C SER A 417 -0.15 8.03 30.31
N SER A 418 -1.02 7.23 30.96
CA SER A 418 -0.63 5.96 31.60
C SER A 418 -0.83 4.74 30.69
N ALA A 419 -1.37 4.93 29.49
CA ALA A 419 -1.55 3.83 28.54
C ALA A 419 -0.20 3.40 27.93
N PRO A 420 0.03 2.10 27.68
CA PRO A 420 1.29 1.62 27.09
C PRO A 420 1.63 2.22 25.72
N ARG A 421 0.61 2.64 24.95
CA ARG A 421 0.74 3.20 23.60
C ARG A 421 0.34 4.68 23.55
N TYR A 422 0.64 5.40 24.61
CA TYR A 422 0.40 6.83 24.66
C TYR A 422 1.39 7.57 23.75
N ASP A 423 0.87 8.41 22.86
CA ASP A 423 1.64 9.41 22.13
C ASP A 423 1.30 10.80 22.66
N TYR A 424 2.32 11.62 22.92
CA TYR A 424 2.12 12.95 23.49
C TYR A 424 1.34 13.89 22.58
N HIS A 425 1.34 13.67 21.25
CA HIS A 425 0.52 14.44 20.31
C HIS A 425 -0.97 14.33 20.64
N CYS A 426 -1.42 13.20 21.21
CA CYS A 426 -2.80 12.95 21.60
C CYS A 426 -3.24 13.67 22.89
N SER A 427 -2.35 14.47 23.48
CA SER A 427 -2.61 15.28 24.67
C SER A 427 -2.40 16.77 24.46
N LEU A 428 -2.05 17.19 23.24
CA LEU A 428 -1.89 18.60 22.89
C LEU A 428 -3.20 19.37 23.04
N SER A 429 -3.12 20.69 23.19
CA SER A 429 -4.28 21.54 23.49
C SER A 429 -5.37 21.53 22.40
N ASP A 430 -4.97 21.29 21.16
CA ASP A 430 -5.83 21.10 19.98
C ASP A 430 -6.15 19.64 19.68
N ALA A 431 -5.69 18.67 20.47
CA ALA A 431 -6.22 17.31 20.44
C ALA A 431 -7.57 17.24 21.18
N ASP A 432 -8.51 16.48 20.65
CA ASP A 432 -9.79 16.19 21.30
C ASP A 432 -9.60 15.13 22.40
N GLN A 433 -10.15 15.42 23.59
CA GLN A 433 -9.86 14.70 24.83
C GLN A 433 -11.10 14.64 25.74
N PRO A 434 -11.34 13.53 26.46
CA PRO A 434 -10.51 12.32 26.52
C PRO A 434 -10.68 11.42 25.28
N SER A 435 -9.57 10.89 24.74
CA SER A 435 -9.60 10.02 23.56
C SER A 435 -9.28 8.56 23.89
N PRO A 436 -9.95 7.59 23.24
CA PRO A 436 -9.74 6.15 23.47
C PRO A 436 -8.49 5.65 22.73
N GLN A 437 -8.26 4.33 22.71
CA GLN A 437 -7.11 3.73 22.00
C GLN A 437 -7.20 3.97 20.49
N ALA A 438 -6.05 4.06 19.82
CA ALA A 438 -5.99 4.15 18.35
C ALA A 438 -6.81 3.04 17.69
N GLY A 439 -7.52 3.38 16.61
CA GLY A 439 -8.38 2.45 15.85
C GLY A 439 -9.70 2.08 16.54
N THR A 440 -9.93 2.52 17.79
CA THR A 440 -11.24 2.33 18.45
C THR A 440 -12.16 3.52 18.20
N TRP A 441 -13.48 3.29 18.27
CA TRP A 441 -14.47 4.32 18.01
C TRP A 441 -14.44 5.47 19.02
N PHE A 442 -14.41 6.71 18.51
CA PHE A 442 -14.46 7.96 19.27
C PHE A 442 -15.75 8.73 18.92
N GLN A 443 -16.81 8.49 19.70
CA GLN A 443 -18.16 9.00 19.42
C GLN A 443 -18.25 10.53 19.35
N GLU A 444 -17.62 11.25 20.29
CA GLU A 444 -17.69 12.71 20.34
C GLU A 444 -16.97 13.33 19.14
N TYR A 445 -15.82 12.77 18.78
CA TYR A 445 -15.07 13.17 17.60
C TYR A 445 -15.85 12.93 16.30
N PHE A 446 -16.48 11.76 16.14
CA PHE A 446 -17.36 11.48 15.01
C PHE A 446 -18.54 12.46 14.92
N THR A 447 -19.17 12.76 16.05
CA THR A 447 -20.28 13.72 16.09
C THR A 447 -19.81 15.12 15.65
N THR A 448 -18.61 15.52 16.07
CA THR A 448 -17.97 16.77 15.62
C THR A 448 -17.70 16.75 14.11
N LEU A 449 -17.13 15.67 13.57
CA LEU A 449 -16.88 15.51 12.14
C LEU A 449 -18.17 15.67 11.30
N VAL A 450 -19.29 15.10 11.77
CA VAL A 450 -20.60 15.22 11.13
C VAL A 450 -21.11 16.65 11.16
N THR A 451 -21.11 17.29 12.33
CA THR A 451 -21.66 18.65 12.50
C THR A 451 -20.83 19.73 11.82
N ALA A 452 -19.52 19.51 11.68
CA ALA A 452 -18.59 20.42 11.04
C ALA A 452 -18.29 20.05 9.57
N ALA A 453 -19.04 19.10 8.99
CA ALA A 453 -18.81 18.64 7.64
C ALA A 453 -18.89 19.77 6.60
N ASN A 454 -17.93 19.80 5.69
CA ASN A 454 -17.86 20.76 4.60
C ASN A 454 -17.37 20.06 3.31
N PRO A 455 -18.22 19.92 2.28
CA PRO A 455 -19.63 20.33 2.25
C PRO A 455 -20.48 19.64 3.34
N PRO A 456 -21.56 20.28 3.83
CA PRO A 456 -22.49 19.65 4.77
C PRO A 456 -23.02 18.30 4.25
N LEU A 457 -23.32 17.38 5.19
CA LEU A 457 -23.84 16.03 4.90
C LEU A 457 -25.31 16.05 4.47
#